data_AF-A0A7V6I454-F1
#
_entry.id   AF-A0A7V6I454-F1
#
_cell.length_a   1.000
_cell.length_b   1.000
_cell.length_c   1.000
_cell.angle_alpha   90.00
_cell.angle_beta   90.00
_cell.angle_gamma   90.00
#
_symmetry.space_group_name_H-M   'P 1'
#
loop_
_entity.id
_entity.type
_entity.pdbx_description
1 polymer ?
#
loop_
_entity_poly.entity_id
_entity_poly.type
_entity_poly.pdbx_seq_one_letter_code
_entity_poly.pdbx_strand_id
1 'polypeptide(L)'
;MKLRELIRYFDREIPLSFQEDYDNSGLQVGDPDQEVNSALLTLDVTEDVLEEAIKKGCDLIVSHHPLIFRPLKRLTGKTVTERIIRKAILNGIAIYALHTNLDAINFGVSRKMAEKLGLKDVRVLVPLAGRLRKMVTFVPTSHYEKVSKAVFEAGAGKIG
;
A
#
# COMPACT_ATOMS: atom_id res chain seq x y z
N MET A 1 9.80 0.72 -15.65
CA MET A 1 10.37 0.21 -14.38
C MET A 1 9.53 -0.97 -13.93
N LYS A 2 10.10 -1.92 -13.18
CA LYS A 2 9.34 -3.09 -12.74
C LYS A 2 8.31 -2.71 -11.66
N LEU A 3 7.10 -3.25 -11.75
CA LEU A 3 6.05 -3.01 -10.75
C LEU A 3 6.51 -3.32 -9.32
N ARG A 4 7.32 -4.37 -9.12
CA ARG A 4 7.91 -4.70 -7.81
C ARG A 4 8.70 -3.54 -7.17
N GLU A 5 9.29 -2.65 -7.97
CA GLU A 5 10.02 -1.49 -7.45
C GLU A 5 9.05 -0.46 -6.85
N LEU A 6 7.92 -0.21 -7.53
CA LEU A 6 6.83 0.60 -7.00
C LEU A 6 6.20 -0.03 -5.76
N ILE A 7 5.96 -1.35 -5.76
CA ILE A 7 5.41 -2.06 -4.58
C ILE A 7 6.33 -1.88 -3.37
N ARG A 8 7.65 -2.00 -3.53
CA ARG A 8 8.62 -1.77 -2.45
C ARG A 8 8.61 -0.32 -1.98
N TYR A 9 8.46 0.63 -2.90
CA TYR A 9 8.32 2.03 -2.55
C TYR A 9 7.04 2.27 -1.73
N PHE A 10 5.90 1.76 -2.18
CA PHE A 10 4.63 1.85 -1.45
C PHE A 10 4.72 1.21 -0.07
N ASP A 11 5.29 0.02 0.07
CA ASP A 11 5.39 -0.63 1.38
C ASP A 11 6.37 0.10 2.33
N ARG A 12 7.33 0.86 1.79
CA ARG A 12 8.21 1.69 2.61
C ARG A 12 7.51 2.95 3.13
N GLU A 13 6.76 3.63 2.28
CA GLU A 13 6.10 4.91 2.62
C GLU A 13 4.71 4.71 3.27
N ILE A 14 4.01 3.64 2.88
CA ILE A 14 2.63 3.29 3.24
C ILE A 14 2.55 1.79 3.55
N PRO A 15 3.19 1.33 4.64
CA PRO A 15 3.39 -0.09 4.89
C PRO A 15 2.08 -0.87 4.92
N LEU A 16 2.04 -2.03 4.24
CA LEU A 16 0.88 -2.93 4.29
C LEU A 16 0.60 -3.41 5.71
N SER A 17 1.62 -3.43 6.57
CA SER A 17 1.46 -3.77 7.98
C SER A 17 0.57 -2.79 8.75
N PHE A 18 0.32 -1.58 8.24
CA PHE A 18 -0.52 -0.57 8.89
C PHE A 18 -2.01 -0.72 8.57
N GLN A 19 -2.38 -1.61 7.66
CA GLN A 19 -3.78 -1.86 7.34
C GLN A 19 -4.52 -2.52 8.51
N GLU A 20 -5.83 -2.30 8.57
CA GLU A 20 -6.74 -2.97 9.51
C GLU A 20 -6.89 -4.47 9.18
N ASP A 21 -7.28 -5.28 10.17
CA ASP A 21 -7.36 -6.74 10.02
C ASP A 21 -8.37 -7.22 8.97
N TYR A 22 -9.37 -6.38 8.65
CA TYR A 22 -10.40 -6.68 7.64
C TYR A 22 -10.03 -6.18 6.24
N ASP A 23 -8.94 -5.44 6.10
CA ASP A 23 -8.58 -4.76 4.87
C ASP A 23 -7.98 -5.72 3.82
N ASN A 24 -7.92 -5.26 2.57
CA ASN A 24 -7.26 -5.95 1.47
C ASN A 24 -6.44 -5.00 0.59
N SER A 25 -5.53 -4.25 1.22
CA SER A 25 -4.56 -3.38 0.55
C SER A 25 -3.45 -4.19 -0.15
N GLY A 26 -2.83 -3.60 -1.18
CA GLY A 26 -1.74 -4.22 -1.94
C GLY A 26 -2.08 -4.52 -3.40
N LEU A 27 -1.23 -5.31 -4.06
CA LEU A 27 -1.42 -5.72 -5.45
C LEU A 27 -2.61 -6.69 -5.55
N GLN A 28 -3.65 -6.31 -6.29
CA GLN A 28 -4.86 -7.12 -6.46
C GLN A 28 -4.94 -7.82 -7.81
N VAL A 29 -4.43 -7.18 -8.86
CA VAL A 29 -4.38 -7.71 -10.23
C VAL A 29 -3.05 -7.33 -10.86
N GLY A 30 -2.46 -8.25 -11.61
CA GLY A 30 -1.23 -8.01 -12.38
C GLY A 30 -0.05 -8.84 -11.89
N ASP A 31 1.11 -8.58 -12.49
CA ASP A 31 2.36 -9.28 -12.24
C ASP A 31 3.40 -8.30 -11.66
N PRO A 32 4.02 -8.57 -10.50
CA PRO A 32 5.12 -7.76 -9.98
C PRO A 32 6.30 -7.56 -10.96
N ASP A 33 6.45 -8.43 -11.96
CA ASP A 33 7.52 -8.38 -12.96
C ASP A 33 7.17 -7.66 -14.27
N GLN A 34 5.94 -7.16 -14.40
CA GLN A 34 5.58 -6.36 -15.56
C GLN A 34 6.26 -4.98 -15.53
N GLU A 35 6.54 -4.44 -16.72
CA GLU A 35 6.98 -3.06 -16.86
C GLU A 35 5.81 -2.11 -16.64
N VAL A 36 6.05 -1.05 -15.87
CA VAL A 36 5.13 0.05 -15.65
C VAL A 36 5.83 1.33 -16.09
N ASN A 37 5.16 2.08 -16.95
CA ASN A 37 5.58 3.37 -17.49
C ASN A 37 4.61 4.47 -17.11
N SER A 38 3.34 4.13 -16.91
CA SER A 38 2.31 5.09 -16.52
C SER A 38 1.28 4.49 -15.57
N ALA A 39 0.76 5.34 -14.67
CA ALA A 39 -0.22 4.95 -13.68
C ALA A 39 -1.38 5.95 -13.61
N LEU A 40 -2.59 5.45 -13.39
CA LEU A 40 -3.78 6.22 -13.07
C LEU A 40 -4.05 6.14 -11.57
N LEU A 41 -4.25 7.29 -10.92
CA LEU A 41 -4.64 7.36 -9.51
C LEU A 41 -6.16 7.57 -9.39
N THR A 42 -6.83 6.78 -8.55
CA THR A 42 -8.30 6.86 -8.37
C THR A 42 -8.72 6.60 -6.92
N LEU A 43 -9.95 6.98 -6.59
CA LEU A 43 -10.62 6.53 -5.37
C LEU A 43 -11.14 5.10 -5.56
N ASP A 44 -12.04 4.92 -6.54
CA ASP A 44 -12.69 3.66 -6.89
C ASP A 44 -12.26 3.16 -8.26
N VAL A 45 -12.14 1.83 -8.42
CA VAL A 45 -11.95 1.21 -9.74
C VAL A 45 -13.32 0.83 -10.29
N THR A 46 -13.87 1.69 -11.14
CA THR A 46 -15.11 1.44 -11.89
C THR A 46 -14.81 0.97 -13.31
N GLU A 47 -15.83 0.52 -14.06
CA GLU A 47 -15.68 0.18 -15.48
C GLU A 47 -15.22 1.42 -16.28
N ASP A 48 -15.73 2.61 -15.97
CA ASP A 48 -15.33 3.86 -16.65
C ASP A 48 -13.88 4.26 -16.35
N VAL A 49 -13.41 4.08 -15.11
CA VAL A 49 -12.01 4.32 -14.72
C VAL A 49 -11.08 3.34 -15.44
N LEU A 50 -11.50 2.07 -15.60
CA LEU A 50 -10.74 1.12 -16.38
C LEU A 50 -10.69 1.51 -17.86
N GLU A 51 -11.81 1.97 -18.45
CA GLU A 51 -11.80 2.49 -19.83
C GLU A 51 -10.89 3.70 -19.99
N GLU A 52 -10.88 4.59 -19.00
CA GLU A 52 -9.98 5.74 -18.98
C GLU A 52 -8.51 5.31 -18.98
N ALA A 53 -8.14 4.36 -18.11
CA ALA A 53 -6.80 3.81 -18.04
C ALA A 53 -6.38 3.18 -19.38
N ILE A 54 -7.26 2.38 -20.01
CA ILE A 54 -7.01 1.78 -21.33
C ILE A 54 -6.81 2.87 -22.38
N LYS A 55 -7.69 3.86 -22.46
CA LYS A 55 -7.62 4.96 -23.45
C LYS A 55 -6.34 5.80 -23.29
N LYS A 56 -5.86 5.96 -22.06
CA LYS A 56 -4.63 6.69 -21.73
C LYS A 56 -3.36 5.83 -21.86
N GLY A 57 -3.49 4.53 -22.12
CA GLY A 57 -2.36 3.60 -22.18
C GLY A 57 -1.68 3.40 -20.83
N CYS A 58 -2.45 3.42 -19.72
CA CYS A 58 -1.92 3.18 -18.38
C CYS A 58 -1.62 1.71 -18.13
N ASP A 59 -0.46 1.42 -17.51
CA ASP A 59 -0.05 0.07 -17.15
C ASP A 59 -0.50 -0.31 -15.72
N LEU A 60 -0.84 0.69 -14.91
CA LEU A 60 -1.18 0.54 -13.50
C LEU A 60 -2.35 1.45 -13.11
N ILE A 61 -3.30 0.92 -12.34
CA ILE A 61 -4.27 1.70 -11.57
C ILE A 61 -3.89 1.59 -10.11
N VAL A 62 -3.71 2.73 -9.43
CA VAL A 62 -3.57 2.80 -7.98
C VAL A 62 -4.87 3.36 -7.42
N SER A 63 -5.60 2.55 -6.66
CA SER A 63 -6.87 2.95 -6.04
C SER A 63 -6.72 3.13 -4.53
N HIS A 64 -7.55 3.99 -3.94
CA HIS A 64 -7.71 4.00 -2.49
C HIS A 64 -8.59 2.84 -2.04
N HIS A 65 -9.77 2.67 -2.62
CA HIS A 65 -10.64 1.55 -2.28
C HIS A 65 -10.21 0.24 -2.99
N PRO A 66 -10.12 -0.89 -2.27
CA PRO A 66 -9.78 -2.18 -2.87
C PRO A 66 -10.88 -2.65 -3.84
N LEU A 67 -10.52 -2.95 -5.09
CA LEU A 67 -11.44 -3.56 -6.07
C LEU A 67 -11.89 -4.95 -5.60
N ILE A 68 -10.96 -5.78 -5.13
CA ILE A 68 -11.24 -7.05 -4.47
C ILE A 68 -11.32 -6.78 -2.97
N PHE A 69 -12.50 -6.51 -2.43
CA PHE A 69 -12.65 -6.36 -0.96
C PHE A 69 -12.96 -7.69 -0.26
N ARG A 70 -13.58 -8.63 -0.98
CA ARG A 70 -13.87 -9.98 -0.48
C ARG A 70 -13.30 -11.03 -1.44
N PRO A 71 -12.88 -12.20 -0.94
CA PRO A 71 -12.37 -13.28 -1.79
C PRO A 71 -13.36 -13.67 -2.89
N LEU A 72 -12.88 -13.73 -4.12
CA LEU A 72 -13.67 -14.17 -5.27
C LEU A 72 -13.76 -15.70 -5.28
N LYS A 73 -14.98 -16.24 -5.32
CA LYS A 73 -15.19 -17.69 -5.44
C LYS A 73 -15.10 -18.19 -6.89
N ARG A 74 -15.35 -17.32 -7.87
CA ARG A 74 -15.38 -17.59 -9.31
C ARG A 74 -15.04 -16.31 -10.09
N LEU A 75 -14.56 -16.46 -11.32
CA LEU A 75 -14.25 -15.37 -12.25
C LEU A 75 -14.89 -15.66 -13.61
N THR A 76 -16.21 -15.46 -13.72
CA THR A 76 -17.00 -15.69 -14.94
C THR A 76 -17.44 -14.39 -15.62
N GLY A 77 -17.15 -13.24 -15.03
CA GLY A 77 -17.60 -11.93 -15.51
C GLY A 77 -19.05 -11.62 -15.12
N LYS A 78 -19.60 -12.34 -14.13
CA LYS A 78 -20.99 -12.15 -13.70
C LYS A 78 -21.15 -10.84 -12.92
N THR A 79 -20.19 -10.52 -12.07
CA THR A 79 -20.18 -9.29 -11.26
C THR A 79 -19.34 -8.20 -11.92
N VAL A 80 -19.58 -6.94 -11.53
CA VAL A 80 -18.79 -5.77 -11.99
C VAL A 80 -17.31 -5.98 -11.68
N THR A 81 -16.97 -6.36 -10.44
CA THR A 81 -15.60 -6.67 -10.02
C THR A 81 -14.94 -7.71 -10.94
N GLU A 82 -15.63 -8.82 -11.24
CA GLU A 82 -15.10 -9.84 -12.15
C GLU A 82 -14.88 -9.32 -13.57
N ARG A 83 -15.77 -8.46 -14.09
CA ARG A 83 -15.61 -7.87 -15.43
C ARG A 83 -14.42 -6.93 -15.50
N ILE A 84 -14.26 -6.07 -14.49
CA ILE A 84 -13.11 -5.17 -14.36
C ILE A 84 -11.82 -5.98 -14.32
N ILE A 85 -11.74 -7.00 -13.46
CA ILE A 85 -10.55 -7.86 -13.35
C ILE A 85 -10.22 -8.54 -14.69
N ARG A 86 -11.20 -9.17 -15.33
CA ARG A 86 -11.00 -9.83 -16.62
C ARG A 86 -10.49 -8.85 -17.68
N LYS A 87 -11.09 -7.67 -17.75
CA LYS A 87 -10.72 -6.65 -18.73
C LYS A 87 -9.36 -6.04 -18.43
N ALA A 88 -9.02 -5.78 -17.17
CA ALA A 88 -7.69 -5.33 -16.75
C ALA A 88 -6.61 -6.34 -17.13
N ILE A 89 -6.82 -7.64 -16.85
CA ILE A 89 -5.89 -8.72 -17.25
C ILE A 89 -5.70 -8.75 -18.77
N LEU A 90 -6.78 -8.69 -19.54
CA LEU A 90 -6.72 -8.74 -21.01
C LEU A 90 -6.00 -7.53 -21.63
N ASN A 91 -5.96 -6.40 -20.93
CA ASN A 91 -5.27 -5.18 -21.38
C ASN A 91 -3.91 -4.98 -20.70
N GLY A 92 -3.43 -5.94 -19.90
CA GLY A 92 -2.14 -5.84 -19.21
C GLY A 92 -2.08 -4.74 -18.16
N ILE A 93 -3.20 -4.40 -17.52
CA ILE A 93 -3.28 -3.33 -16.51
C ILE A 93 -3.24 -3.94 -15.10
N ALA A 94 -2.26 -3.54 -14.30
CA ALA A 94 -2.22 -3.88 -12.88
C ALA A 94 -3.17 -3.02 -12.05
N ILE A 95 -3.60 -3.53 -10.90
CA ILE A 95 -4.43 -2.80 -9.94
C ILE A 95 -3.83 -2.99 -8.55
N TYR A 96 -3.48 -1.87 -7.91
CA TYR A 96 -2.91 -1.83 -6.57
C TYR A 96 -3.76 -0.94 -5.65
N ALA A 97 -4.11 -1.43 -4.46
CA ALA A 97 -4.93 -0.70 -3.49
C ALA A 97 -4.11 -0.15 -2.32
N LEU A 98 -4.34 1.12 -1.96
CA LEU A 98 -3.81 1.82 -0.80
C LEU A 98 -4.99 2.32 0.05
N HIS A 99 -5.54 1.44 0.90
CA HIS A 99 -6.77 1.68 1.63
C HIS A 99 -6.50 2.14 3.07
N THR A 100 -6.77 1.31 4.08
CA THR A 100 -6.65 1.72 5.49
C THR A 100 -5.21 2.00 5.90
N ASN A 101 -4.22 1.38 5.24
CA ASN A 101 -2.81 1.72 5.44
C ASN A 101 -2.50 3.18 5.05
N LEU A 102 -3.15 3.72 4.00
CA LEU A 102 -3.05 5.13 3.63
C LEU A 102 -3.84 6.05 4.56
N ASP A 103 -4.88 5.55 5.21
CA ASP A 103 -5.60 6.32 6.25
C ASP A 103 -4.78 6.47 7.54
N ALA A 104 -3.98 5.47 7.86
CA ALA A 104 -3.22 5.37 9.12
C ALA A 104 -1.92 6.19 9.15
N ILE A 105 -1.41 6.63 7.99
CA ILE A 105 -0.15 7.38 7.91
C ILE A 105 -0.33 8.88 8.17
N ASN A 106 0.73 9.51 8.69
CA ASN A 106 0.72 10.92 9.11
C ASN A 106 0.55 11.94 7.98
N PHE A 107 0.75 11.55 6.71
CA PHE A 107 0.49 12.37 5.51
C PHE A 107 -0.71 11.89 4.69
N GLY A 108 -1.49 10.94 5.23
CA GLY A 108 -2.58 10.24 4.57
C GLY A 108 -3.90 11.01 4.47
N VAL A 109 -4.98 10.29 4.18
CA VAL A 109 -6.32 10.87 3.88
C VAL A 109 -6.80 11.76 5.02
N SER A 110 -6.78 11.25 6.26
CA SER A 110 -7.20 12.00 7.45
C SER A 110 -6.41 13.29 7.65
N ARG A 111 -5.09 13.26 7.39
CA ARG A 111 -4.25 14.46 7.46
C ARG A 111 -4.64 15.48 6.39
N LYS A 112 -4.85 15.03 5.14
CA LYS A 112 -5.25 15.91 4.03
C LYS A 112 -6.64 16.53 4.25
N MET A 113 -7.57 15.80 4.86
CA MET A 113 -8.85 16.36 5.26
C MET A 113 -8.69 17.43 6.34
N ALA A 114 -7.90 17.16 7.38
CA ALA A 114 -7.62 18.14 8.43
C ALA A 114 -6.97 19.42 7.90
N GLU A 115 -6.02 19.30 6.96
CA GLU A 115 -5.39 20.43 6.27
C GLU A 115 -6.41 21.25 5.48
N LYS A 116 -7.28 20.59 4.71
CA LYS A 116 -8.35 21.26 3.94
C LYS A 116 -9.37 21.98 4.82
N LEU A 117 -9.63 21.46 6.01
CA LEU A 117 -10.51 22.08 7.01
C LEU A 117 -9.83 23.19 7.82
N GLY A 118 -8.52 23.42 7.65
CA GLY A 118 -7.77 24.42 8.40
C GLY A 118 -7.56 24.06 9.88
N LEU A 119 -7.62 22.77 10.23
CA LEU A 119 -7.40 22.33 11.60
C LEU A 119 -5.94 22.56 12.01
N LYS A 120 -5.74 22.96 13.26
CA LYS A 120 -4.42 23.17 13.87
C LYS A 120 -4.17 22.12 14.95
N ASP A 121 -2.89 21.91 15.27
CA ASP A 121 -2.44 21.00 16.35
C ASP A 121 -3.03 19.58 16.24
N VAL A 122 -3.17 19.11 15.00
CA VAL A 122 -3.77 17.81 14.68
C VAL A 122 -2.85 16.67 15.16
N ARG A 123 -3.42 15.74 15.91
CA ARG A 123 -2.78 14.53 16.42
C ARG A 123 -3.53 13.28 15.96
N VAL A 124 -2.85 12.13 15.98
CA VAL A 124 -3.46 10.84 15.71
C VAL A 124 -4.61 10.59 16.70
N LEU A 125 -5.80 10.27 16.20
CA LEU A 125 -6.98 10.01 17.02
C LEU A 125 -6.93 8.62 17.65
N VAL A 126 -6.57 7.61 16.85
CA VAL A 126 -6.45 6.20 17.28
C VAL A 126 -5.05 5.70 16.92
N PRO A 127 -4.12 5.60 17.89
CA PRO A 127 -2.78 5.09 17.64
C PRO A 127 -2.76 3.59 17.35
N LEU A 128 -1.88 3.15 16.45
CA LEU A 128 -1.65 1.73 16.20
C LEU A 128 -1.04 1.05 17.44
N ALA A 129 -1.67 0.00 17.94
CA ALA A 129 -1.19 -0.79 19.06
C ALA A 129 -0.21 -1.90 18.63
N GLY A 130 0.66 -2.35 19.55
CA GLY A 130 1.44 -3.59 19.37
C GLY A 130 2.52 -3.56 18.28
N ARG A 131 2.92 -2.37 17.81
CA ARG A 131 3.90 -2.23 16.70
C ARG A 131 5.36 -2.22 17.15
N LEU A 132 5.63 -1.95 18.42
CA LEU A 132 6.99 -1.99 18.96
C LEU A 132 7.38 -3.43 19.34
N ARG A 133 8.61 -3.81 18.99
CA ARG A 133 9.21 -5.09 19.38
C ARG A 133 10.46 -4.83 20.23
N LYS A 134 10.66 -5.64 21.27
CA LYS A 134 11.89 -5.65 22.05
C LYS A 134 12.84 -6.69 21.47
N MET A 135 13.94 -6.25 20.88
CA MET A 135 15.02 -7.16 20.49
C MET A 135 15.94 -7.40 21.67
N VAL A 136 16.17 -8.66 22.02
CA VAL A 136 17.15 -9.09 23.03
C VAL A 136 18.06 -10.11 22.36
N THR A 137 19.37 -9.89 22.46
CA THR A 137 20.38 -10.82 21.94
C THR A 137 21.58 -10.86 22.89
N PHE A 138 22.35 -11.93 22.81
CA PHE A 138 23.54 -12.15 23.63
C PHE A 138 24.76 -12.17 22.71
N VAL A 139 25.81 -11.43 23.09
CA VAL A 139 27.04 -11.32 22.31
C VAL A 139 28.26 -11.42 23.23
N PRO A 140 29.39 -11.99 22.77
CA PRO A 140 30.64 -11.90 23.50
C PRO A 140 31.03 -10.44 23.74
N THR A 141 31.62 -10.14 24.90
CA THR A 141 32.05 -8.78 25.27
C THR A 141 32.93 -8.14 24.20
N SER A 142 33.81 -8.91 23.57
CA SER A 142 34.70 -8.45 22.49
C SER A 142 33.97 -7.97 21.22
N HIS A 143 32.68 -8.28 21.06
CA HIS A 143 31.88 -7.94 19.88
C HIS A 143 30.76 -6.94 20.17
N TYR A 144 30.64 -6.47 21.41
CA TYR A 144 29.56 -5.58 21.86
C TYR A 144 29.40 -4.34 20.97
N GLU A 145 30.47 -3.57 20.77
CA GLU A 145 30.40 -2.30 20.03
C GLU A 145 29.99 -2.51 18.57
N LYS A 146 30.59 -3.52 17.92
CA LYS A 146 30.31 -3.83 16.51
C LYS A 146 28.84 -4.20 16.31
N VAL A 147 28.29 -5.04 17.18
CA VAL A 147 26.89 -5.45 17.08
C VAL A 147 25.96 -4.30 17.45
N SER A 148 26.24 -3.56 18.53
CA SER A 148 25.41 -2.43 18.95
C SER A 148 25.32 -1.36 17.86
N LYS A 149 26.44 -1.00 17.24
CA LYS A 149 26.47 -0.02 16.14
C LYS A 149 25.66 -0.50 14.93
N ALA A 150 25.86 -1.73 14.48
CA ALA A 150 25.12 -2.30 13.37
C ALA A 150 23.60 -2.32 13.61
N VAL A 151 23.17 -2.62 14.84
CA VAL A 151 21.76 -2.63 15.25
C VAL A 151 21.15 -1.23 15.18
N PHE A 152 21.84 -0.20 15.68
CA PHE A 152 21.34 1.18 15.62
C PHE A 152 21.37 1.76 14.20
N GLU A 153 22.40 1.47 13.42
CA GLU A 153 22.50 1.88 12.00
C GLU A 153 21.38 1.26 11.16
N ALA A 154 21.00 0.02 11.45
CA ALA A 154 19.85 -0.65 10.84
C ALA A 154 18.49 -0.06 11.27
N GLY A 155 18.46 0.89 12.21
CA GLY A 155 17.26 1.64 12.59
C GLY A 155 16.60 1.21 13.90
N ALA A 156 17.15 0.24 14.64
CA ALA A 156 16.65 -0.08 15.97
C ALA A 156 16.87 1.10 16.94
N GLY A 157 16.06 1.18 18.00
CA GLY A 157 16.23 2.19 19.06
C GLY A 157 15.91 3.64 18.64
N LYS A 158 15.42 3.88 17.42
CA LYS A 158 14.87 5.18 17.01
C LYS A 158 13.49 5.39 17.64
N ILE A 159 13.46 6.10 18.76
CA ILE A 159 12.25 6.41 19.52
C ILE A 159 12.29 7.90 19.85
N GLY A 160 11.30 8.66 19.38
CA GLY A 160 11.24 10.12 19.58
C GLY A 160 12.02 10.88 18.52
#